data_AF-A0A8X8X897-F1
#
_entry.id   AF-A0A8X8X897-F1
#
_cell.length_a   1.000
_cell.length_b   1.000
_cell.length_c   1.000
_cell.angle_alpha   90.00
_cell.angle_beta   90.00
_cell.angle_gamma   90.00
#
_symmetry.space_group_name_H-M   'P 1'
#
loop_
_entity.id
_entity.type
_entity.pdbx_description
1 polymer ?
#
loop_
_entity_poly.entity_id
_entity_poly.type
_entity_poly.pdbx_seq_one_letter_code
_entity_poly.pdbx_strand_id
1 'polypeptide(L)'
;MIGMATPMLEDNFDDDQLSSMTTEDITRASRLLDNEIRILKEELQRTNLELESFREKIKENQEKIKLNKQLPYLVGNIVEILEMNPEEEAEEDGANIDLDSQRKGKCVVLKTSTRQLLSFICLSSGTESTIQFHMLGKYDEFKVDGNDQETIFLPVVGLVDPDTLKPGDLVGVNKDSYLILDTLPSEYDSRVKAMEVDEKPTEDYNDVGGLEKQAKLVEAIVLPMTHKERFQKLGVRPPKGVLLYGPPGTGKTLMARACAAQTNATFLKLAGPQLVQMFIGDGAKLVRDAFQLAKEKSPCIIFIDEIDAIGTKRFDSEVSGDREVQRTMLELLNQLDGFSSDDRIKVIAATNRADILDPALMRSGRLDRKIEFPHPTEEARARILQIHSRKMNVHPDVNFEELARSTDDFNGAQLKAVCVEAGMLALRRDATEVNHEDFNEGIIQVQAKKKASLNYYA
;
A
#
# COMPACT_ATOMS: atom_id res chain seq x y z
N MET A 1 -22.65 20.66 21.05
CA MET A 1 -22.08 21.87 21.67
C MET A 1 -22.39 23.04 20.76
N ILE A 2 -23.52 23.70 20.96
CA ILE A 2 -23.90 24.93 20.24
C ILE A 2 -23.86 26.01 21.31
N GLY A 3 -23.01 27.02 21.13
CA GLY A 3 -22.82 28.06 22.12
C GLY A 3 -21.48 28.78 21.97
N MET A 4 -21.26 29.42 20.84
CA MET A 4 -20.36 30.56 20.77
C MET A 4 -21.09 31.66 20.01
N ALA A 5 -21.77 32.51 20.78
CA ALA A 5 -22.17 33.83 20.32
C ALA A 5 -20.87 34.62 20.10
N THR A 6 -20.52 34.84 18.84
CA THR A 6 -19.56 35.88 18.46
C THR A 6 -20.12 37.23 18.94
N PRO A 7 -19.35 38.06 19.66
CA PRO A 7 -19.81 39.38 20.02
C PRO A 7 -19.86 40.20 18.73
N MET A 8 -21.06 40.65 18.35
CA MET A 8 -21.23 41.65 17.32
C MET A 8 -20.47 42.90 17.80
N LEU A 9 -19.55 43.38 16.98
CA LEU A 9 -18.93 44.68 17.12
C LEU A 9 -20.03 45.71 17.36
N GLU A 10 -20.02 46.33 18.54
CA GLU A 10 -20.74 47.58 18.78
C GLU A 10 -20.07 48.63 17.88
N ASP A 11 -20.59 48.79 16.67
CA ASP A 11 -20.37 50.02 15.91
C ASP A 11 -21.02 51.14 16.74
N ASN A 12 -20.18 51.82 17.52
CA ASN A 12 -20.54 53.07 18.18
C ASN A 12 -21.09 54.01 17.11
N PHE A 13 -22.39 54.29 17.14
CA PHE A 13 -22.92 55.49 16.50
C PHE A 13 -22.21 56.66 17.17
N ASP A 14 -21.26 57.28 16.45
CA ASP A 14 -20.45 58.39 16.95
C ASP A 14 -21.36 59.47 17.60
N ASP A 15 -21.23 59.66 18.92
CA ASP A 15 -21.93 60.71 19.69
C ASP A 15 -21.76 62.11 19.07
N ASP A 16 -20.69 62.31 18.30
CA ASP A 16 -20.41 63.53 17.55
C ASP A 16 -21.47 63.82 16.46
N GLN A 17 -22.04 62.80 15.80
CA GLN A 17 -23.10 63.00 14.80
C GLN A 17 -24.43 63.41 15.44
N LEU A 18 -24.77 62.84 16.60
CA LEU A 18 -25.99 63.14 17.37
C LEU A 18 -26.00 64.58 17.89
N SER A 19 -24.84 65.15 18.20
CA SER A 19 -24.71 66.54 18.66
C SER A 19 -25.03 67.59 17.58
N SER A 20 -24.92 67.22 16.31
CA SER A 20 -25.12 68.10 15.15
C SER A 20 -26.53 68.06 14.55
N MET A 21 -27.33 67.06 14.91
CA MET A 21 -28.68 66.85 14.39
C MET A 21 -29.74 67.54 15.25
N THR A 22 -30.77 68.09 14.62
CA THR A 22 -31.91 68.63 15.36
C THR A 22 -32.74 67.51 15.98
N THR A 23 -33.49 67.79 17.05
CA THR A 23 -34.37 66.80 17.69
C THR A 23 -35.40 66.21 16.71
N GLU A 24 -35.80 66.98 15.70
CA GLU A 24 -36.67 66.52 14.63
C GLU A 24 -35.98 65.50 13.71
N ASP A 25 -34.70 65.71 13.38
CA ASP A 25 -33.92 64.78 12.55
C ASP A 25 -33.69 63.44 13.25
N ILE A 26 -33.44 63.45 14.56
CA ILE A 26 -33.28 62.23 15.38
C ILE A 26 -34.60 61.43 15.41
N THR A 27 -35.74 62.11 15.60
CA THR A 27 -37.05 61.42 15.57
C THR A 27 -37.40 60.87 14.18
N ARG A 28 -36.96 61.54 13.11
CA ARG A 28 -37.11 61.05 11.73
C ARG A 28 -36.22 59.83 11.47
N ALA A 29 -34.96 59.86 11.92
CA ALA A 29 -34.03 58.74 11.82
C ALA A 29 -34.52 57.51 12.58
N SER A 30 -34.99 57.67 13.82
CA SER A 30 -35.58 56.59 14.61
C SER A 30 -36.76 55.93 13.91
N ARG A 31 -37.65 56.71 13.26
CA ARG A 31 -38.78 56.16 12.50
C ARG A 31 -38.35 55.43 11.23
N LEU A 32 -37.27 55.87 10.58
CA LEU A 32 -36.71 55.18 9.41
C LEU A 32 -36.07 53.85 9.84
N LEU A 33 -35.29 53.85 10.92
CA LEU A 33 -34.70 52.65 11.50
C LEU A 33 -35.76 51.64 11.97
N ASP A 34 -36.85 52.09 12.60
CA ASP A 34 -37.95 51.20 12.99
C ASP A 34 -38.63 50.55 11.77
N ASN A 35 -38.78 51.28 10.67
CA ASN A 35 -39.30 50.74 9.42
C ASN A 35 -38.30 49.75 8.78
N GLU A 36 -37.00 50.06 8.78
CA GLU A 36 -35.96 49.16 8.29
C GLU A 36 -35.90 47.86 9.13
N ILE A 37 -35.94 47.96 10.46
CA ILE A 37 -35.99 46.79 11.34
C ILE A 37 -37.22 45.93 11.03
N ARG A 38 -38.37 46.55 10.73
CA ARG A 38 -39.58 45.80 10.36
C ARG A 38 -39.40 45.07 9.03
N ILE A 39 -38.88 45.75 8.01
CA ILE A 39 -38.61 45.16 6.69
C ILE A 39 -37.58 44.03 6.80
N LEU A 40 -36.48 44.26 7.52
CA LEU A 40 -35.44 43.25 7.74
C LEU A 40 -35.97 42.03 8.50
N LYS A 41 -36.88 42.22 9.46
CA LYS A 41 -37.54 41.09 10.15
C LYS A 41 -38.44 40.29 9.20
N GLU A 42 -39.19 40.96 8.33
CA GLU A 42 -40.04 40.31 7.31
C GLU A 42 -39.18 39.55 6.28
N GLU A 43 -38.08 40.14 5.80
CA GLU A 43 -37.13 39.47 4.92
C GLU A 43 -36.46 38.27 5.59
N LEU A 44 -36.01 38.41 6.84
CA LEU A 44 -35.42 37.32 7.60
C LEU A 44 -36.40 36.16 7.80
N GLN A 45 -37.67 36.45 8.06
CA GLN A 45 -38.71 35.42 8.13
C GLN A 45 -38.92 34.74 6.78
N ARG A 46 -38.96 35.49 5.68
CA ARG A 46 -39.09 34.94 4.33
C ARG A 46 -37.91 34.05 3.96
N THR A 47 -36.67 34.51 4.17
CA THR A 47 -35.46 33.73 3.89
C THR A 47 -35.41 32.47 4.74
N ASN A 48 -35.84 32.51 6.00
CA ASN A 48 -35.91 31.31 6.84
C ASN A 48 -36.92 30.28 6.31
N LEU A 49 -38.10 30.72 5.85
CA LEU A 49 -39.09 29.82 5.23
C LEU A 49 -38.56 29.22 3.91
N GLU A 50 -37.87 30.02 3.10
CA GLU A 50 -37.21 29.54 1.88
C GLU A 50 -36.11 28.51 2.20
N LEU A 51 -35.29 28.77 3.23
CA LEU A 51 -34.27 27.83 3.71
C LEU A 51 -34.87 26.52 4.23
N GLU A 52 -35.97 26.58 4.96
CA GLU A 52 -36.70 25.39 5.42
C GLU A 52 -37.22 24.58 4.24
N SER A 53 -37.84 25.23 3.24
CA SER A 53 -38.29 24.56 2.02
C SER A 53 -37.15 23.89 1.25
N PHE A 54 -36.00 24.55 1.12
CA PHE A 54 -34.83 23.95 0.48
C PHE A 54 -34.27 22.78 1.29
N ARG A 55 -34.25 22.87 2.63
CA ARG A 55 -33.81 21.77 3.49
C ARG A 55 -34.70 20.54 3.35
N GLU A 56 -36.01 20.72 3.28
CA GLU A 56 -36.95 19.61 3.06
C GLU A 56 -36.71 18.93 1.71
N LYS A 57 -36.56 19.72 0.63
CA LYS A 57 -36.25 19.19 -0.70
C LYS A 57 -34.92 18.43 -0.74
N ILE A 58 -33.89 18.95 -0.08
CA ILE A 58 -32.58 18.26 0.03
C ILE A 58 -32.75 16.94 0.77
N LYS A 59 -33.49 16.92 1.87
CA LYS A 59 -33.73 15.71 2.66
C LYS A 59 -34.47 14.66 1.85
N GLU A 60 -35.53 15.05 1.13
CA GLU A 60 -36.29 14.14 0.26
C GLU A 60 -35.40 13.56 -0.86
N ASN A 61 -34.57 14.39 -1.49
CA ASN A 61 -33.63 13.94 -2.52
C ASN A 61 -32.55 13.01 -1.94
N GLN A 62 -32.03 13.29 -0.75
CA GLN A 62 -31.07 12.42 -0.08
C GLN A 62 -31.66 11.05 0.25
N GLU A 63 -32.91 10.99 0.68
CA GLU A 63 -33.62 9.73 0.93
C GLU A 63 -33.80 8.92 -0.37
N LYS A 64 -34.16 9.57 -1.48
CA LYS A 64 -34.22 8.94 -2.82
C LYS A 64 -32.87 8.40 -3.27
N ILE A 65 -31.79 9.17 -3.10
CA ILE A 65 -30.43 8.72 -3.42
C ILE A 65 -30.01 7.54 -2.54
N LYS A 66 -30.36 7.55 -1.26
CA LYS A 66 -30.03 6.46 -0.33
C LYS A 66 -30.75 5.16 -0.70
N LEU A 67 -32.00 5.25 -1.17
CA LEU A 67 -32.71 4.11 -1.74
C LEU A 67 -32.00 3.62 -3.02
N ASN A 68 -31.47 4.48 -3.88
CA ASN A 68 -30.72 4.02 -5.05
C ASN A 68 -29.31 3.48 -4.71
N LYS A 69 -28.71 3.90 -3.59
CA LYS A 69 -27.42 3.40 -3.08
C LYS A 69 -27.53 2.08 -2.31
N GLN A 70 -28.71 1.48 -2.20
CA GLN A 70 -28.86 0.24 -1.44
C GLN A 70 -28.18 -0.93 -2.17
N LEU A 71 -27.49 -1.78 -1.39
CA LEU A 71 -26.83 -2.98 -1.91
C LEU A 71 -27.88 -3.94 -2.48
N PRO A 72 -27.60 -4.66 -3.59
CA PRO A 72 -26.29 -4.85 -4.22
C PRO A 72 -26.06 -3.98 -5.47
N TYR A 73 -24.90 -3.32 -5.56
CA TYR A 73 -24.39 -2.67 -6.78
C TYR A 73 -23.37 -3.55 -7.51
N LEU A 74 -23.18 -3.30 -8.81
CA LEU A 74 -22.15 -3.92 -9.65
C LEU A 74 -20.81 -3.20 -9.47
N VAL A 75 -19.69 -3.89 -9.61
CA VAL A 75 -18.36 -3.27 -9.58
C VAL A 75 -17.88 -3.07 -11.02
N GLY A 76 -17.41 -1.87 -11.34
CA GLY A 76 -16.79 -1.52 -12.61
C GLY A 76 -15.42 -0.87 -12.43
N ASN A 77 -14.63 -0.87 -13.49
CA ASN A 77 -13.36 -0.16 -13.58
C ASN A 77 -13.46 0.89 -14.69
N ILE A 78 -12.95 2.10 -14.42
CA ILE A 78 -12.86 3.16 -15.41
C ILE A 78 -11.69 2.88 -16.35
N VAL A 79 -11.97 2.74 -17.64
CA VAL A 79 -10.92 2.51 -18.64
C VAL A 79 -10.33 3.83 -19.09
N GLU A 80 -11.19 4.77 -19.44
CA GLU A 80 -10.81 6.06 -20.02
C GLU A 80 -11.88 7.11 -19.75
N ILE A 81 -11.46 8.37 -19.72
CA ILE A 81 -12.35 9.52 -19.59
C ILE A 81 -12.15 10.35 -20.85
N LEU A 82 -13.22 10.51 -21.62
CA LEU A 82 -13.24 11.23 -22.89
C LEU A 82 -13.90 12.59 -22.66
N GLU A 83 -13.24 13.66 -23.09
CA GLU A 83 -13.84 14.99 -23.10
C GLU A 83 -14.52 15.20 -24.45
N MET A 84 -15.86 15.28 -24.46
CA MET A 84 -16.58 15.59 -25.69
C MET A 84 -16.61 17.11 -25.89
N ASN A 85 -15.93 17.56 -26.93
CA ASN A 85 -15.98 18.94 -27.39
C ASN A 85 -17.06 19.06 -28.49
N PRO A 86 -18.09 19.89 -28.30
CA PRO A 86 -19.22 20.00 -29.22
C PRO A 86 -18.88 20.68 -30.56
N GLU A 87 -17.61 20.99 -30.84
CA GLU A 87 -17.19 21.64 -32.09
C GLU A 87 -16.97 20.64 -33.25
N GLU A 88 -16.91 19.32 -32.99
CA GLU A 88 -16.65 18.31 -34.02
C GLU A 88 -17.91 17.56 -34.54
N GLU A 89 -19.06 17.67 -33.86
CA GLU A 89 -20.31 16.97 -34.24
C GLU A 89 -21.42 17.93 -34.72
N ALA A 90 -21.05 19.04 -35.36
CA ALA A 90 -22.01 20.02 -35.89
C ALA A 90 -22.48 19.71 -37.32
N GLU A 91 -22.53 18.43 -37.74
CA GLU A 91 -23.07 18.06 -39.05
C GLU A 91 -24.36 17.23 -38.92
N GLU A 92 -25.44 17.88 -39.36
CA GLU A 92 -26.66 17.30 -39.93
C GLU A 92 -27.44 16.28 -39.10
N ASP A 93 -28.26 16.75 -38.15
CA ASP A 93 -29.56 16.08 -37.93
C ASP A 93 -30.67 17.07 -37.52
N GLY A 94 -31.62 17.26 -38.43
CA GLY A 94 -32.73 18.21 -38.37
C GLY A 94 -33.96 17.70 -37.63
N ALA A 95 -33.81 17.05 -36.47
CA ALA A 95 -34.93 16.66 -35.62
C ALA A 95 -34.56 16.77 -34.15
N ASN A 96 -35.23 17.69 -33.42
CA ASN A 96 -35.18 17.91 -31.95
C ASN A 96 -34.12 17.08 -31.23
N ILE A 97 -32.88 17.55 -31.30
CA ILE A 97 -31.79 17.00 -30.52
C ILE A 97 -32.01 17.50 -29.09
N ASP A 98 -32.19 16.57 -28.15
CA ASP A 98 -32.36 16.86 -26.73
C ASP A 98 -31.24 17.77 -26.21
N LEU A 99 -31.54 18.63 -25.23
CA LEU A 99 -30.58 19.53 -24.56
C LEU A 99 -29.36 18.82 -23.94
N ASP A 100 -29.33 17.49 -23.92
CA ASP A 100 -28.18 16.69 -23.49
C ASP A 100 -27.06 16.65 -24.54
N SER A 101 -27.35 16.77 -25.83
CA SER A 101 -26.32 16.80 -26.89
C SER A 101 -25.56 18.14 -26.97
N GLN A 102 -26.01 19.16 -26.23
CA GLN A 102 -25.30 20.43 -26.09
C GLN A 102 -24.39 20.48 -24.87
N ARG A 103 -24.32 19.41 -24.06
CA ARG A 103 -23.48 19.41 -22.85
C ARG A 103 -22.04 19.11 -23.23
N LYS A 104 -21.16 20.08 -23.02
CA LYS A 104 -19.74 19.82 -22.74
C LYS A 104 -19.69 18.86 -21.55
N GLY A 105 -19.45 17.58 -21.84
CA GLY A 105 -19.55 16.50 -20.87
C GLY A 105 -18.29 15.65 -20.89
N LYS A 106 -17.79 15.31 -19.71
CA LYS A 106 -16.81 14.24 -19.56
C LYS A 106 -17.55 12.91 -19.64
N CYS A 107 -17.32 12.18 -20.71
CA CYS A 107 -17.80 10.82 -20.88
C CYS A 107 -16.83 9.86 -20.20
N VAL A 108 -17.36 8.82 -19.56
CA VAL A 108 -16.54 7.81 -18.90
C VAL A 108 -16.80 6.46 -19.55
N VAL A 109 -15.72 5.80 -19.97
CA VAL A 109 -15.76 4.43 -20.49
C VAL A 109 -15.60 3.48 -19.32
N LEU A 110 -16.63 2.70 -19.06
CA LEU A 110 -16.70 1.77 -17.94
C LEU A 110 -16.60 0.33 -18.42
N LYS A 111 -15.83 -0.46 -17.67
CA LYS A 111 -15.70 -1.90 -17.85
C LYS A 111 -16.22 -2.61 -16.62
N THR A 112 -17.32 -3.33 -16.76
CA THR A 112 -17.98 -4.04 -15.66
C THR A 112 -17.34 -5.39 -15.36
N SER A 113 -17.50 -5.87 -14.13
CA SER A 113 -16.91 -7.14 -13.65
C SER A 113 -17.62 -8.39 -14.18
N THR A 114 -18.85 -8.25 -14.68
CA THR A 114 -19.65 -9.36 -15.20
C THR A 114 -19.20 -9.75 -16.60
N ARG A 115 -18.54 -10.91 -16.71
CA ARG A 115 -18.43 -11.67 -17.98
C ARG A 115 -19.79 -12.31 -18.34
N GLN A 116 -20.87 -11.53 -18.37
CA GLN A 116 -22.17 -12.08 -18.77
C GLN A 116 -22.18 -12.26 -20.29
N LEU A 117 -21.90 -13.50 -20.70
CA LEU A 117 -22.36 -14.07 -21.96
C LEU A 117 -23.90 -13.98 -21.99
N LEU A 118 -24.42 -13.05 -22.80
CA LEU A 118 -25.78 -13.16 -23.31
C LEU A 118 -25.71 -13.36 -24.82
N SER A 119 -25.90 -14.63 -25.16
CA SER A 119 -26.06 -15.21 -26.49
C SER A 119 -27.25 -14.61 -27.25
N PHE A 120 -26.97 -14.27 -28.51
CA PHE A 120 -27.81 -14.27 -29.72
C PHE A 120 -29.33 -14.41 -29.59
N ILE A 121 -30.07 -13.52 -30.27
CA ILE A 121 -31.10 -13.92 -31.24
C ILE A 121 -30.91 -13.14 -32.55
N CYS A 122 -30.90 -13.91 -33.63
CA CYS A 122 -30.71 -13.59 -35.04
C CYS A 122 -31.92 -12.86 -35.66
N LEU A 123 -31.70 -12.02 -36.68
CA LEU A 123 -32.51 -12.00 -37.90
C LEU A 123 -31.76 -11.36 -39.09
N SER A 124 -31.32 -12.25 -39.98
CA SER A 124 -31.32 -12.18 -41.45
C SER A 124 -30.83 -10.94 -42.23
N SER A 125 -29.85 -11.27 -43.06
CA SER A 125 -29.69 -10.92 -44.49
C SER A 125 -29.04 -9.59 -44.86
N GLY A 126 -28.04 -9.69 -45.73
CA GLY A 126 -27.61 -8.59 -46.60
C GLY A 126 -26.13 -8.23 -46.45
N THR A 127 -25.31 -8.89 -47.27
CA THR A 127 -24.14 -8.35 -47.99
C THR A 127 -23.57 -6.99 -47.57
N GLU A 128 -22.25 -7.00 -47.31
CA GLU A 128 -21.28 -5.91 -47.49
C GLU A 128 -21.75 -4.49 -47.16
N SER A 129 -21.33 -3.94 -46.01
CA SER A 129 -21.42 -2.50 -45.79
C SER A 129 -20.43 -1.99 -44.74
N THR A 130 -19.64 -1.02 -45.18
CA THR A 130 -19.16 0.15 -44.43
C THR A 130 -20.17 0.54 -43.36
N ILE A 131 -19.73 0.58 -42.10
CA ILE A 131 -20.57 0.96 -40.96
C ILE A 131 -20.83 2.46 -41.05
N GLN A 132 -21.98 2.84 -41.59
CA GLN A 132 -22.56 4.17 -41.43
C GLN A 132 -23.28 4.21 -40.09
N PHE A 133 -22.93 5.22 -39.30
CA PHE A 133 -23.60 5.58 -38.05
C PHE A 133 -25.01 6.09 -38.38
N HIS A 134 -26.02 5.50 -37.73
CA HIS A 134 -27.38 6.02 -37.72
C HIS A 134 -27.90 5.99 -36.29
N MET A 135 -28.17 7.18 -35.77
CA MET A 135 -28.71 7.44 -34.44
C MET A 135 -30.22 7.21 -34.42
N LEU A 136 -30.71 6.40 -33.48
CA LEU A 136 -32.14 6.31 -33.17
C LEU A 136 -32.34 5.96 -31.70
N GLY A 137 -32.49 7.00 -30.87
CA GLY A 137 -33.44 7.09 -29.77
C GLY A 137 -33.49 5.97 -28.72
N LYS A 138 -33.10 6.37 -27.49
CA LYS A 138 -33.33 5.78 -26.16
C LYS A 138 -32.30 4.73 -25.71
N TYR A 139 -31.44 5.17 -24.79
CA TYR A 139 -30.50 4.36 -24.01
C TYR A 139 -29.64 3.44 -24.89
N ASP A 140 -28.74 4.04 -25.66
CA ASP A 140 -27.89 3.26 -26.56
C ASP A 140 -26.69 2.63 -25.81
N GLU A 141 -26.84 1.35 -25.48
CA GLU A 141 -25.73 0.42 -25.22
C GLU A 141 -24.96 0.19 -26.53
N PHE A 142 -23.76 0.75 -26.64
CA PHE A 142 -22.87 0.50 -27.78
C PHE A 142 -21.98 -0.72 -27.53
N LYS A 143 -22.18 -1.79 -28.30
CA LYS A 143 -21.37 -3.01 -28.25
C LYS A 143 -20.31 -2.96 -29.36
N VAL A 144 -19.04 -2.76 -28.99
CA VAL A 144 -17.91 -2.90 -29.93
C VAL A 144 -17.44 -4.36 -29.90
N ASP A 145 -17.67 -5.08 -31.01
CA ASP A 145 -17.28 -6.49 -31.13
C ASP A 145 -15.76 -6.66 -31.20
N GLY A 146 -15.20 -7.28 -30.17
CA GLY A 146 -13.80 -7.70 -30.10
C GLY A 146 -13.43 -8.25 -28.73
N ASN A 147 -13.63 -9.57 -28.52
CA ASN A 147 -13.26 -10.37 -27.34
C ASN A 147 -13.97 -10.02 -26.00
N ASP A 148 -15.05 -10.77 -25.70
CA ASP A 148 -15.54 -11.19 -24.36
C ASP A 148 -15.71 -10.16 -23.22
N GLN A 149 -15.72 -8.85 -23.50
CA GLN A 149 -15.86 -7.81 -22.47
C GLN A 149 -16.71 -6.64 -22.98
N GLU A 150 -17.83 -6.36 -22.32
CA GLU A 150 -18.70 -5.23 -22.65
C GLU A 150 -18.07 -3.92 -22.15
N THR A 151 -17.98 -2.93 -23.05
CA THR A 151 -17.54 -1.57 -22.74
C THR A 151 -18.78 -0.67 -22.82
N ILE A 152 -19.09 -0.01 -21.71
CA ILE A 152 -20.29 0.83 -21.61
C ILE A 152 -19.83 2.29 -21.65
N PHE A 153 -20.42 3.06 -22.56
CA PHE A 153 -20.21 4.50 -22.67
C PHE A 153 -21.29 5.23 -21.88
N LEU A 154 -20.87 6.00 -20.87
CA LEU A 154 -21.79 6.80 -20.06
C LEU A 154 -21.52 8.29 -20.27
N PRO A 155 -22.46 9.04 -20.88
CA PRO A 155 -22.34 10.47 -21.11
C PRO A 155 -22.54 11.31 -19.84
N VAL A 156 -23.15 10.72 -18.79
CA VAL A 156 -23.37 11.39 -17.50
C VAL A 156 -22.63 10.63 -16.40
N VAL A 157 -21.66 11.31 -15.78
CA VAL A 157 -20.97 10.83 -14.58
C VAL A 157 -21.96 10.97 -13.41
N GLY A 158 -22.51 9.84 -12.94
CA GLY A 158 -23.69 9.78 -12.08
C GLY A 158 -23.68 10.71 -10.84
N LEU A 159 -23.31 10.17 -9.67
CA LEU A 159 -23.32 10.89 -8.39
C LEU A 159 -21.92 11.38 -7.97
N VAL A 160 -20.89 11.11 -8.78
CA VAL A 160 -19.49 11.35 -8.48
C VAL A 160 -18.94 12.42 -9.42
N ASP A 161 -18.13 13.32 -8.90
CA ASP A 161 -17.50 14.37 -9.70
C ASP A 161 -16.50 13.79 -10.72
N PRO A 162 -16.58 14.15 -12.01
CA PRO A 162 -15.68 13.65 -13.05
C PRO A 162 -14.20 13.90 -12.78
N ASP A 163 -13.88 14.98 -12.05
CA ASP A 163 -12.50 15.38 -11.75
C ASP A 163 -11.82 14.48 -10.70
N THR A 164 -12.62 13.78 -9.89
CA THR A 164 -12.09 12.85 -8.88
C THR A 164 -11.73 11.51 -9.47
N LEU A 165 -12.28 11.18 -10.64
CA LEU A 165 -12.11 9.90 -11.30
C LEU A 165 -10.82 9.86 -12.11
N LYS A 166 -10.10 8.76 -12.01
CA LYS A 166 -8.93 8.48 -12.83
C LYS A 166 -9.10 7.17 -13.59
N PRO A 167 -8.46 7.05 -14.77
CA PRO A 167 -8.34 5.76 -15.44
C PRO A 167 -7.73 4.72 -14.51
N GLY A 168 -8.41 3.59 -14.35
CA GLY A 168 -8.03 2.47 -13.47
C GLY A 168 -8.74 2.43 -12.11
N ASP A 169 -9.56 3.42 -11.77
CA ASP A 169 -10.29 3.45 -10.51
C ASP A 169 -11.47 2.47 -10.51
N LEU A 170 -11.66 1.80 -9.37
CA LEU A 170 -12.80 0.93 -9.10
C LEU A 170 -13.99 1.78 -8.67
N VAL A 171 -15.14 1.56 -9.29
CA VAL A 171 -16.37 2.28 -8.99
C VAL A 171 -17.55 1.33 -8.79
N GLY A 172 -18.45 1.70 -7.89
CA GLY A 172 -19.74 1.07 -7.71
C GLY A 172 -20.72 1.60 -8.75
N VAL A 173 -21.31 0.69 -9.51
CA VAL A 173 -22.20 0.95 -10.64
C VAL A 173 -23.56 0.34 -10.34
N ASN A 174 -24.66 1.04 -10.61
CA ASN A 174 -25.99 0.46 -10.47
C ASN A 174 -26.20 -0.67 -11.50
N LYS A 175 -26.86 -1.76 -11.11
CA LYS A 175 -27.09 -2.92 -11.99
C LYS A 175 -28.02 -2.63 -13.15
N ASP A 176 -29.03 -1.78 -12.93
CA ASP A 176 -30.09 -1.55 -13.91
C ASP A 176 -29.82 -0.34 -14.82
N SER A 177 -29.18 0.70 -14.28
CA SER A 177 -28.97 1.97 -14.99
C SER A 177 -27.52 2.27 -15.33
N TYR A 178 -26.58 1.42 -14.91
CA TYR A 178 -25.13 1.58 -15.08
C TYR A 178 -24.56 2.94 -14.61
N LEU A 179 -25.29 3.68 -13.78
CA LEU A 179 -24.82 4.94 -13.22
C LEU A 179 -23.75 4.70 -12.15
N ILE A 180 -22.69 5.52 -12.18
CA ILE A 180 -21.66 5.57 -11.14
C ILE A 180 -22.29 6.10 -9.84
N LEU A 181 -22.34 5.24 -8.82
CA LEU A 181 -22.90 5.55 -7.49
C LEU A 181 -21.83 6.07 -6.52
N ASP A 182 -20.67 5.43 -6.52
CA ASP A 182 -19.60 5.70 -5.57
C ASP A 182 -18.24 5.24 -6.10
N THR A 183 -17.18 5.85 -5.59
CA THR A 183 -15.80 5.40 -5.83
C THR A 183 -15.42 4.38 -4.76
N LEU A 184 -14.98 3.20 -5.19
CA LEU A 184 -14.53 2.15 -4.30
C LEU A 184 -13.03 2.29 -4.05
N PRO A 185 -12.54 1.96 -2.83
CA PRO A 185 -11.11 1.91 -2.59
C PRO A 185 -10.45 0.88 -3.52
N SER A 186 -9.25 1.18 -3.99
CA SER A 186 -8.48 0.27 -4.84
C SER A 186 -8.32 -1.09 -4.16
N GLU A 187 -8.71 -2.15 -4.86
CA GLU A 187 -8.62 -3.51 -4.32
C GLU A 187 -7.26 -4.13 -4.67
N TYR A 188 -6.48 -4.41 -3.64
CA TYR A 188 -5.25 -5.22 -3.77
C TYR A 188 -5.57 -6.70 -3.73
N ASP A 189 -4.72 -7.49 -4.39
CA ASP A 189 -4.78 -8.94 -4.29
C ASP A 189 -4.78 -9.39 -2.82
N SER A 190 -5.65 -10.34 -2.48
CA SER A 190 -5.73 -10.93 -1.14
C SER A 190 -4.39 -11.44 -0.63
N ARG A 191 -3.50 -11.90 -1.52
CA ARG A 191 -2.15 -12.34 -1.20
C ARG A 191 -1.28 -11.19 -0.70
N VAL A 192 -1.42 -9.99 -1.28
CA VAL A 192 -0.67 -8.80 -0.88
C VAL A 192 -1.14 -8.30 0.49
N LYS A 193 -2.44 -8.36 0.77
CA LYS A 193 -2.96 -8.08 2.13
C LYS A 193 -2.42 -9.07 3.16
N ALA A 194 -2.23 -10.34 2.79
CA ALA A 194 -1.61 -11.35 3.66
C ALA A 194 -0.09 -11.16 3.85
N MET A 195 0.58 -10.39 2.98
CA MET A 195 2.01 -10.04 3.12
C MET A 195 2.24 -8.91 4.12
N GLU A 196 1.18 -8.17 4.46
CA GLU A 196 1.25 -7.20 5.53
C GLU A 196 1.41 -7.92 6.87
N VAL A 197 2.41 -7.49 7.63
CA VAL A 197 2.62 -8.01 8.97
C VAL A 197 1.85 -7.12 9.94
N ASP A 198 0.64 -7.54 10.29
CA ASP A 198 -0.24 -6.85 11.27
C ASP A 198 0.38 -6.82 12.68
N GLU A 199 1.21 -7.81 13.03
CA GLU A 199 1.89 -7.87 14.32
C GLU A 199 3.31 -7.30 14.25
N LYS A 200 3.51 -6.13 14.87
CA LYS A 200 4.83 -5.55 15.06
C LYS A 200 5.78 -6.60 15.67
N PRO A 201 6.90 -6.94 15.03
CA PRO A 201 7.88 -7.83 15.64
C PRO A 201 8.39 -7.17 16.93
N THR A 202 8.31 -7.88 18.06
CA THR A 202 8.78 -7.40 19.38
C THR A 202 10.29 -7.58 19.58
N GLU A 203 11.02 -7.97 18.53
CA GLU A 203 12.45 -8.27 18.62
C GLU A 203 13.26 -6.98 18.74
N ASP A 204 13.97 -6.82 19.86
CA ASP A 204 14.88 -5.70 20.07
C ASP A 204 16.27 -5.99 19.51
N TYR A 205 17.02 -4.93 19.19
CA TYR A 205 18.42 -5.06 18.77
C TYR A 205 19.31 -5.74 19.84
N ASN A 206 18.90 -5.67 21.12
CA ASN A 206 19.57 -6.36 22.22
C ASN A 206 19.49 -7.90 22.12
N ASP A 207 18.52 -8.42 21.37
CA ASP A 207 18.35 -9.86 21.13
C ASP A 207 19.16 -10.35 19.92
N VAL A 208 19.85 -9.44 19.20
CA VAL A 208 20.72 -9.78 18.07
C VAL A 208 22.19 -9.70 18.52
N GLY A 209 22.79 -10.86 18.79
CA GLY A 209 24.17 -10.95 19.28
C GLY A 209 25.23 -10.90 18.18
N GLY A 210 26.34 -10.18 18.44
CA GLY A 210 27.60 -10.33 17.69
C GLY A 210 27.66 -9.66 16.30
N LEU A 211 26.68 -8.83 15.96
CA LEU A 211 26.53 -8.19 14.64
C LEU A 211 26.71 -6.67 14.70
N GLU A 212 27.72 -6.19 15.45
CA GLU A 212 27.97 -4.75 15.64
C GLU A 212 28.38 -4.05 14.33
N LYS A 213 29.18 -4.72 13.48
CA LYS A 213 29.57 -4.15 12.17
C LYS A 213 28.38 -4.03 11.22
N GLN A 214 27.37 -4.86 11.39
CA GLN A 214 26.14 -4.89 10.60
C GLN A 214 25.10 -3.90 11.13
N ALA A 215 25.37 -3.21 12.26
CA ALA A 215 24.60 -2.05 12.72
C ALA A 215 24.55 -0.92 11.68
N LYS A 216 25.43 -0.93 10.67
CA LYS A 216 25.35 -0.06 9.48
C LYS A 216 23.99 -0.13 8.77
N LEU A 217 23.26 -1.23 8.92
CA LEU A 217 21.88 -1.35 8.44
C LEU A 217 20.95 -0.33 9.10
N VAL A 218 21.11 -0.11 10.41
CA VAL A 218 20.36 0.87 11.20
C VAL A 218 20.64 2.27 10.65
N GLU A 219 21.91 2.60 10.39
CA GLU A 219 22.27 3.89 9.78
C GLU A 219 21.66 4.08 8.39
N ALA A 220 21.58 3.02 7.59
CA ALA A 220 21.03 3.09 6.23
C ALA A 220 19.51 3.26 6.20
N ILE A 221 18.77 2.76 7.20
CA ILE A 221 17.30 2.68 7.18
C ILE A 221 16.67 3.60 8.22
N VAL A 222 17.14 3.54 9.47
CA VAL A 222 16.58 4.31 10.60
C VAL A 222 16.95 5.78 10.49
N LEU A 223 18.18 6.10 10.08
CA LEU A 223 18.64 7.49 10.01
C LEU A 223 17.84 8.32 8.98
N PRO A 224 17.57 7.83 7.75
CA PRO A 224 16.71 8.55 6.82
C PRO A 224 15.25 8.66 7.27
N MET A 225 14.76 7.73 8.09
CA MET A 225 13.38 7.78 8.60
C MET A 225 13.22 8.81 9.71
N THR A 226 14.17 8.82 10.66
CA THR A 226 14.13 9.67 11.86
C THR A 226 14.65 11.08 11.64
N HIS A 227 15.70 11.25 10.82
CA HIS A 227 16.43 12.51 10.68
C HIS A 227 16.53 13.00 9.22
N LYS A 228 15.39 13.13 8.54
CA LYS A 228 15.31 13.62 7.15
C LYS A 228 15.97 14.99 6.93
N GLU A 229 15.82 15.89 7.88
CA GLU A 229 16.39 17.25 7.81
C GLU A 229 17.92 17.25 7.67
N ARG A 230 18.61 16.27 8.27
CA ARG A 230 20.07 16.16 8.15
C ARG A 230 20.50 15.86 6.72
N PHE A 231 19.76 14.99 6.03
CA PHE A 231 20.00 14.65 4.62
C PHE A 231 19.70 15.84 3.70
N GLN A 232 18.60 16.56 3.96
CA GLN A 232 18.23 17.75 3.19
C GLN A 232 19.26 18.88 3.33
N LYS A 233 19.73 19.17 4.56
CA LYS A 233 20.77 20.19 4.81
C LYS A 233 22.10 19.84 4.16
N LEU A 234 22.46 18.56 4.12
CA LEU A 234 23.70 18.09 3.52
C LEU A 234 23.61 17.95 1.99
N GLY A 235 22.40 17.94 1.42
CA GLY A 235 22.16 17.80 -0.02
C GLY A 235 22.46 16.39 -0.57
N VAL A 236 22.54 15.38 0.29
CA VAL A 236 22.83 13.99 -0.10
C VAL A 236 21.54 13.17 -0.12
N ARG A 237 21.39 12.33 -1.15
CA ARG A 237 20.25 11.41 -1.26
C ARG A 237 20.45 10.21 -0.33
N PRO A 238 19.44 9.82 0.46
CA PRO A 238 19.54 8.63 1.28
C PRO A 238 19.61 7.37 0.39
N PRO A 239 20.21 6.28 0.87
CA PRO A 239 20.22 5.02 0.15
C PRO A 239 18.78 4.51 -0.02
N LYS A 240 18.48 3.93 -1.19
CA LYS A 240 17.14 3.40 -1.49
C LYS A 240 16.92 2.01 -0.93
N GLY A 241 17.93 1.15 -1.04
CA GLY A 241 17.83 -0.24 -0.62
C GLY A 241 19.12 -0.80 -0.03
N VAL A 242 18.95 -1.85 0.77
CA VAL A 242 20.02 -2.60 1.43
C VAL A 242 19.91 -4.07 1.03
N LEU A 243 21.03 -4.67 0.61
CA LEU A 243 21.14 -6.10 0.36
C LEU A 243 21.92 -6.78 1.50
N LEU A 244 21.32 -7.81 2.09
CA LEU A 244 21.90 -8.67 3.10
C LEU A 244 22.33 -9.99 2.46
N TYR A 245 23.62 -10.30 2.47
CA TYR A 245 24.15 -11.54 1.90
C TYR A 245 25.11 -12.26 2.84
N GLY A 246 25.36 -13.55 2.61
CA GLY A 246 26.09 -14.44 3.54
C GLY A 246 25.38 -15.78 3.80
N PRO A 247 25.97 -16.67 4.61
CA PRO A 247 25.44 -18.02 4.86
C PRO A 247 24.07 -18.03 5.54
N PRO A 248 23.27 -19.10 5.35
CA PRO A 248 22.00 -19.26 6.05
C PRO A 248 22.21 -19.44 7.56
N GLY A 249 21.23 -18.99 8.35
CA GLY A 249 21.26 -19.13 9.81
C GLY A 249 22.14 -18.10 10.54
N THR A 250 22.59 -17.04 9.85
CA THR A 250 23.34 -15.89 10.41
C THR A 250 22.44 -14.75 10.92
N GLY A 251 21.11 -14.90 10.85
CA GLY A 251 20.16 -13.94 11.43
C GLY A 251 19.77 -12.75 10.55
N LYS A 252 19.90 -12.84 9.22
CA LYS A 252 19.47 -11.79 8.27
C LYS A 252 18.01 -11.37 8.48
N THR A 253 17.11 -12.35 8.55
CA THR A 253 15.67 -12.12 8.75
C THR A 253 15.37 -11.55 10.14
N LEU A 254 16.13 -11.95 11.17
CA LEU A 254 16.03 -11.38 12.52
C LEU A 254 16.46 -9.91 12.54
N MET A 255 17.56 -9.57 11.87
CA MET A 255 18.03 -8.19 11.78
C MET A 255 17.01 -7.28 11.08
N ALA A 256 16.39 -7.76 10.00
CA ALA A 256 15.35 -7.02 9.30
C ALA A 256 14.11 -6.78 10.18
N ARG A 257 13.70 -7.80 10.95
CA ARG A 257 12.58 -7.68 11.91
C ARG A 257 12.89 -6.71 13.05
N ALA A 258 14.08 -6.79 13.64
CA ALA A 258 14.51 -5.90 14.71
C ALA A 258 14.55 -4.43 14.24
N CYS A 259 14.98 -4.18 13.00
CA CYS A 259 14.95 -2.82 12.44
C CYS A 259 13.53 -2.32 12.14
N ALA A 260 12.62 -3.21 11.74
CA ALA A 260 11.21 -2.86 11.58
C ALA A 260 10.59 -2.46 12.92
N ALA A 261 10.88 -3.22 13.99
CA ALA A 261 10.43 -2.94 15.35
C ALA A 261 10.85 -1.53 15.82
N GLN A 262 12.12 -1.17 15.60
CA GLN A 262 12.67 0.12 16.05
C GLN A 262 12.13 1.33 15.28
N THR A 263 11.80 1.17 14.00
CA THR A 263 11.36 2.29 13.16
C THR A 263 9.88 2.63 13.30
N ASN A 264 9.08 1.76 13.94
CA ASN A 264 7.61 1.87 13.97
C ASN A 264 6.98 2.06 12.57
N ALA A 265 7.68 1.65 11.51
CA ALA A 265 7.20 1.71 10.14
C ALA A 265 6.38 0.46 9.80
N THR A 266 5.49 0.58 8.82
CA THR A 266 4.76 -0.58 8.29
C THR A 266 5.78 -1.57 7.72
N PHE A 267 5.68 -2.85 8.11
CA PHE A 267 6.59 -3.89 7.63
C PHE A 267 5.85 -4.81 6.65
N LEU A 268 6.26 -4.76 5.38
CA LEU A 268 5.74 -5.63 4.34
C LEU A 268 6.71 -6.78 4.11
N LYS A 269 6.29 -8.01 4.43
CA LYS A 269 7.12 -9.20 4.24
C LYS A 269 6.77 -9.88 2.93
N LEU A 270 7.73 -9.90 2.01
CA LEU A 270 7.63 -10.56 0.73
C LEU A 270 8.66 -11.69 0.66
N ALA A 271 8.24 -12.90 0.31
CA ALA A 271 9.19 -13.99 0.03
C ALA A 271 9.38 -14.13 -1.49
N GLY A 272 10.62 -14.23 -1.95
CA GLY A 272 10.98 -14.40 -3.36
C GLY A 272 10.20 -15.53 -4.06
N PRO A 273 10.06 -16.73 -3.46
CA PRO A 273 9.28 -17.80 -4.05
C PRO A 273 7.78 -17.48 -4.23
N GLN A 274 7.20 -16.57 -3.44
CA GLN A 274 5.79 -16.18 -3.58
C GLN A 274 5.53 -15.37 -4.86
N LEU A 275 6.58 -14.76 -5.43
CA LEU A 275 6.50 -14.03 -6.69
C LEU A 275 6.50 -14.93 -7.92
N VAL A 276 6.90 -16.19 -7.78
CA VAL A 276 6.92 -17.15 -8.88
C VAL A 276 5.54 -17.78 -8.98
N GLN A 277 4.79 -17.44 -10.03
CA GLN A 277 3.43 -17.91 -10.26
C GLN A 277 3.33 -18.74 -11.55
N MET A 278 2.35 -19.64 -11.61
CA MET A 278 2.08 -20.44 -12.81
C MET A 278 1.44 -19.62 -13.93
N PHE A 279 0.73 -18.55 -13.59
CA PHE A 279 0.04 -17.68 -14.55
C PHE A 279 0.94 -16.54 -15.00
N ILE A 280 1.00 -16.34 -16.31
CA ILE A 280 1.84 -15.32 -16.94
C ILE A 280 1.36 -13.92 -16.51
N GLY A 281 2.27 -13.10 -15.97
CA GLY A 281 2.02 -11.73 -15.55
C GLY A 281 1.41 -11.58 -14.15
N ASP A 282 1.05 -12.68 -13.48
CA ASP A 282 0.51 -12.62 -12.11
C ASP A 282 1.59 -12.18 -11.10
N GLY A 283 2.82 -12.67 -11.28
CA GLY A 283 3.97 -12.24 -10.48
C GLY A 283 4.25 -10.74 -10.62
N ALA A 284 4.26 -10.22 -11.86
CA ALA A 284 4.46 -8.80 -12.13
C ALA A 284 3.32 -7.93 -11.58
N LYS A 285 2.06 -8.39 -11.62
CA LYS A 285 0.93 -7.71 -10.98
C LYS A 285 1.12 -7.64 -9.46
N LEU A 286 1.50 -8.76 -8.84
CA LEU A 286 1.70 -8.84 -7.39
C LEU A 286 2.79 -7.88 -6.90
N VAL A 287 3.89 -7.74 -7.65
CA VAL A 287 4.94 -6.76 -7.36
C VAL A 287 4.38 -5.33 -7.37
N ARG A 288 3.62 -4.96 -8.41
CA ARG A 288 3.02 -3.62 -8.53
C ARG A 288 2.07 -3.32 -7.36
N ASP A 289 1.19 -4.28 -7.06
CA ASP A 289 0.21 -4.16 -5.98
C ASP A 289 0.91 -4.01 -4.61
N ALA A 290 1.99 -4.78 -4.36
CA ALA A 290 2.78 -4.68 -3.13
C ALA A 290 3.44 -3.31 -2.96
N PHE A 291 4.01 -2.74 -4.03
CA PHE A 291 4.60 -1.41 -3.98
C PHE A 291 3.56 -0.29 -3.87
N GLN A 292 2.37 -0.47 -4.46
CA GLN A 292 1.28 0.48 -4.33
C GLN A 292 0.72 0.49 -2.91
N LEU A 293 0.52 -0.67 -2.30
CA LEU A 293 0.15 -0.79 -0.88
C LEU A 293 1.21 -0.12 0.02
N ALA A 294 2.50 -0.28 -0.29
CA ALA A 294 3.57 0.37 0.46
C ALA A 294 3.55 1.91 0.35
N LYS A 295 3.08 2.46 -0.77
CA LYS A 295 2.90 3.92 -0.95
C LYS A 295 1.76 4.46 -0.08
N GLU A 296 0.64 3.73 -0.04
CA GLU A 296 -0.49 4.11 0.83
C GLU A 296 -0.12 4.06 2.31
N LYS A 297 0.68 3.06 2.72
CA LYS A 297 1.08 2.84 4.12
C LYS A 297 2.42 3.47 4.51
N SER A 298 2.79 4.56 3.84
CA SER A 298 4.03 5.31 4.09
C SER A 298 4.05 5.94 5.49
N PRO A 299 5.12 5.75 6.30
CA PRO A 299 6.41 5.13 6.01
C PRO A 299 6.38 3.59 6.07
N CYS A 300 7.00 2.94 5.08
CA CYS A 300 6.97 1.47 4.92
C CYS A 300 8.36 0.88 4.62
N ILE A 301 8.63 -0.30 5.15
CA ILE A 301 9.81 -1.12 4.87
C ILE A 301 9.36 -2.40 4.17
N ILE A 302 9.84 -2.61 2.95
CA ILE A 302 9.61 -3.83 2.17
C ILE A 302 10.79 -4.76 2.40
N PHE A 303 10.54 -5.92 3.02
CA PHE A 303 11.54 -6.96 3.19
C PHE A 303 11.31 -8.09 2.20
N ILE A 304 12.27 -8.31 1.30
CA ILE A 304 12.28 -9.38 0.30
C ILE A 304 13.25 -10.45 0.79
N ASP A 305 12.73 -11.59 1.24
CA ASP A 305 13.55 -12.77 1.57
C ASP A 305 13.78 -13.63 0.32
N GLU A 306 14.88 -14.37 0.28
CA GLU A 306 15.21 -15.30 -0.81
C GLU A 306 15.08 -14.66 -2.22
N ILE A 307 15.66 -13.48 -2.40
CA ILE A 307 15.63 -12.77 -3.70
C ILE A 307 16.34 -13.55 -4.81
N ASP A 308 17.17 -14.54 -4.47
CA ASP A 308 17.78 -15.48 -5.40
C ASP A 308 16.77 -16.38 -6.14
N ALA A 309 15.54 -16.53 -5.63
CA ALA A 309 14.46 -17.22 -6.34
C ALA A 309 14.03 -16.48 -7.63
N ILE A 310 14.13 -15.15 -7.65
CA ILE A 310 13.72 -14.31 -8.79
C ILE A 310 14.89 -13.63 -9.49
N GLY A 311 16.03 -13.49 -8.80
CA GLY A 311 17.16 -12.68 -9.22
C GLY A 311 18.25 -13.44 -9.96
N THR A 312 17.96 -14.63 -10.50
CA THR A 312 18.99 -15.45 -11.15
C THR A 312 19.54 -14.79 -12.42
N LYS A 313 20.86 -14.89 -12.61
CA LYS A 313 21.51 -14.47 -13.85
C LYS A 313 20.87 -15.15 -15.05
N ARG A 314 20.71 -14.38 -16.12
CA ARG A 314 20.19 -14.81 -17.42
C ARG A 314 21.00 -16.02 -17.91
N PHE A 315 20.43 -17.21 -17.80
CA PHE A 315 20.83 -18.34 -18.60
C PHE A 315 19.87 -18.42 -19.78
N ASP A 316 20.41 -18.72 -20.95
CA ASP A 316 19.69 -18.86 -22.21
C ASP A 316 18.93 -20.20 -22.24
N SER A 317 18.21 -20.51 -21.16
CA SER A 317 17.36 -21.69 -21.05
C SER A 317 16.03 -21.40 -21.74
N GLU A 318 15.71 -22.17 -22.78
CA GLU A 318 14.45 -22.10 -23.55
C GLU A 318 13.20 -22.53 -22.76
N VAL A 319 13.29 -22.68 -21.44
CA VAL A 319 12.17 -23.13 -20.60
C VAL A 319 11.24 -21.96 -20.29
N SER A 320 9.97 -22.08 -20.68
CA SER A 320 8.95 -21.04 -20.51
C SER A 320 8.80 -20.51 -19.08
N GLY A 321 9.14 -21.29 -18.05
CA GLY A 321 9.08 -20.88 -16.65
C GLY A 321 10.10 -19.78 -16.29
N ASP A 322 11.31 -19.84 -16.84
CA ASP A 322 12.38 -18.87 -16.54
C ASP A 322 12.04 -17.48 -17.11
N ARG A 323 11.31 -17.43 -18.23
CA ARG A 323 10.84 -16.17 -18.84
C ARG A 323 9.87 -15.41 -17.94
N GLU A 324 9.01 -16.09 -17.20
CA GLU A 324 8.06 -15.44 -16.28
C GLU A 324 8.76 -14.88 -15.04
N VAL A 325 9.72 -15.63 -14.49
CA VAL A 325 10.55 -15.17 -13.37
C VAL A 325 11.34 -13.92 -13.77
N GLN A 326 11.94 -13.94 -14.97
CA GLN A 326 12.65 -12.78 -15.52
C GLN A 326 11.72 -11.57 -15.71
N ARG A 327 10.49 -11.77 -16.20
CA ARG A 327 9.51 -10.68 -16.35
C ARG A 327 9.17 -10.05 -15.01
N THR A 328 8.95 -10.87 -13.99
CA THR A 328 8.66 -10.40 -12.62
C THR A 328 9.86 -9.66 -12.01
N MET A 329 11.08 -10.14 -12.26
CA MET A 329 12.31 -9.45 -11.85
C MET A 329 12.45 -8.08 -12.54
N LEU A 330 12.20 -7.99 -13.85
CA LEU A 330 12.26 -6.72 -14.57
C LEU A 330 11.23 -5.72 -14.03
N GLU A 331 10.03 -6.18 -13.69
CA GLU A 331 9.03 -5.32 -13.05
C GLU A 331 9.48 -4.84 -11.67
N LEU A 332 10.06 -5.71 -10.83
CA LEU A 332 10.66 -5.31 -9.56
C LEU A 332 11.75 -4.24 -9.76
N LEU A 333 12.60 -4.38 -10.78
CA LEU A 333 13.61 -3.39 -11.12
C LEU A 333 13.01 -2.06 -11.55
N ASN A 334 11.96 -2.08 -12.37
CA ASN A 334 11.25 -0.87 -12.80
C ASN A 334 10.62 -0.14 -11.61
N GLN A 335 10.01 -0.88 -10.68
CA GLN A 335 9.47 -0.27 -9.46
C GLN A 335 10.61 0.36 -8.64
N LEU A 336 11.71 -0.35 -8.39
CA LEU A 336 12.87 0.17 -7.63
C LEU A 336 13.50 1.45 -8.25
N ASP A 337 13.61 1.50 -9.57
CA ASP A 337 14.15 2.66 -10.29
C ASP A 337 13.15 3.83 -10.35
N GLY A 338 11.86 3.52 -10.53
CA GLY A 338 10.76 4.48 -10.62
C GLY A 338 10.55 5.32 -9.36
N PHE A 339 11.05 4.87 -8.19
CA PHE A 339 11.10 5.67 -6.97
C PHE A 339 12.14 6.79 -7.06
N SER A 340 11.83 7.88 -7.75
CA SER A 340 12.73 9.03 -7.82
C SER A 340 12.52 10.08 -6.71
N SER A 341 11.51 9.94 -5.86
CA SER A 341 11.13 11.03 -4.93
C SER A 341 10.60 10.63 -3.55
N ASP A 342 10.34 9.35 -3.26
CA ASP A 342 9.74 8.97 -1.98
C ASP A 342 10.76 8.37 -1.00
N ASP A 343 11.40 9.24 -0.21
CA ASP A 343 12.37 8.87 0.84
C ASP A 343 11.76 7.98 1.95
N ARG A 344 10.45 7.77 1.91
CA ARG A 344 9.65 7.12 2.97
C ARG A 344 9.48 5.61 2.78
N ILE A 345 9.84 5.07 1.62
CA ILE A 345 9.83 3.62 1.37
C ILE A 345 11.27 3.13 1.30
N LYS A 346 11.57 2.07 2.05
CA LYS A 346 12.90 1.44 2.06
C LYS A 346 12.77 -0.04 1.73
N VAL A 347 13.71 -0.55 0.94
CA VAL A 347 13.74 -1.95 0.54
C VAL A 347 14.92 -2.67 1.17
N ILE A 348 14.65 -3.78 1.84
CA ILE A 348 15.66 -4.69 2.37
C ILE A 348 15.53 -5.99 1.60
N ALA A 349 16.58 -6.41 0.91
CA ALA A 349 16.63 -7.70 0.24
C ALA A 349 17.59 -8.62 1.00
N ALA A 350 17.23 -9.89 1.18
CA ALA A 350 18.09 -10.92 1.74
C ALA A 350 18.36 -12.02 0.72
N THR A 351 19.61 -12.46 0.65
CA THR A 351 20.05 -13.59 -0.16
C THR A 351 21.04 -14.46 0.60
N ASN A 352 21.04 -15.75 0.33
CA ASN A 352 22.09 -16.66 0.77
C ASN A 352 23.22 -16.75 -0.25
N ARG A 353 22.94 -16.48 -1.53
CA ARG A 353 23.82 -16.70 -2.67
C ARG A 353 23.96 -15.44 -3.52
N ALA A 354 24.90 -14.57 -3.15
CA ALA A 354 25.19 -13.35 -3.89
C ALA A 354 25.86 -13.60 -5.27
N ASP A 355 26.40 -14.79 -5.50
CA ASP A 355 27.06 -15.21 -6.74
C ASP A 355 26.10 -15.35 -7.92
N ILE A 356 24.86 -15.81 -7.66
CA ILE A 356 23.86 -16.07 -8.71
C ILE A 356 23.09 -14.80 -9.09
N LEU A 357 23.11 -13.76 -8.25
CA LEU A 357 22.29 -12.57 -8.46
C LEU A 357 22.67 -11.81 -9.73
N ASP A 358 21.65 -11.32 -10.46
CA ASP A 358 21.83 -10.44 -11.62
C ASP A 358 22.58 -9.15 -11.19
N PRO A 359 23.69 -8.80 -11.86
CA PRO A 359 24.39 -7.52 -11.65
C PRO A 359 23.48 -6.28 -11.77
N ALA A 360 22.36 -6.38 -12.48
CA ALA A 360 21.36 -5.33 -12.59
C ALA A 360 20.76 -4.95 -11.22
N LEU A 361 20.47 -5.92 -10.34
CA LEU A 361 19.99 -5.64 -8.97
C LEU A 361 21.06 -4.97 -8.12
N MET A 362 22.33 -5.26 -8.40
CA MET A 362 23.51 -4.83 -7.66
C MET A 362 24.05 -3.45 -8.03
N ARG A 363 23.41 -2.78 -9.00
CA ARG A 363 23.80 -1.45 -9.49
C ARG A 363 23.37 -0.35 -8.50
N SER A 364 24.20 0.68 -8.37
CA SER A 364 23.87 1.90 -7.62
C SER A 364 22.58 2.52 -8.15
N GLY A 365 21.70 2.95 -7.24
CA GLY A 365 20.36 3.45 -7.53
C GLY A 365 19.23 2.45 -7.20
N ARG A 366 19.59 1.21 -6.83
CA ARG A 366 18.67 0.14 -6.41
C ARG A 366 19.08 -0.37 -5.03
N LEU A 367 19.98 -1.35 -4.99
CA LEU A 367 20.56 -1.89 -3.76
C LEU A 367 21.93 -1.24 -3.50
N ASP A 368 21.88 -0.04 -2.91
CA ASP A 368 23.07 0.80 -2.71
C ASP A 368 24.03 0.25 -1.65
N ARG A 369 23.47 -0.31 -0.56
CA ARG A 369 24.27 -0.84 0.55
C ARG A 369 24.28 -2.36 0.53
N LYS A 370 25.48 -2.93 0.55
CA LYS A 370 25.70 -4.38 0.59
C LYS A 370 26.29 -4.71 1.94
N ILE A 371 25.59 -5.53 2.72
CA ILE A 371 25.98 -5.91 4.07
C ILE A 371 26.19 -7.41 4.09
N GLU A 372 27.43 -7.79 4.40
CA GLU A 372 27.83 -9.18 4.57
C GLU A 372 27.58 -9.65 5.99
N PHE A 373 27.02 -10.85 6.10
CA PHE A 373 26.86 -11.59 7.33
C PHE A 373 27.87 -12.75 7.33
N PRO A 374 29.04 -12.57 7.97
CA PRO A 374 29.99 -13.66 8.13
C PRO A 374 29.49 -14.66 9.19
N HIS A 375 30.20 -15.77 9.32
CA HIS A 375 30.04 -16.65 10.48
C HIS A 375 30.39 -15.89 11.78
N PRO A 376 29.69 -16.19 12.90
CA PRO A 376 29.92 -15.50 14.16
C PRO A 376 31.32 -15.81 14.71
N THR A 377 32.02 -14.76 15.16
CA THR A 377 33.29 -14.85 15.90
C THR A 377 33.07 -15.51 17.27
N GLU A 378 34.14 -15.96 17.93
CA GLU A 378 34.07 -16.58 19.27
C GLU A 378 33.26 -15.72 20.27
N GLU A 379 33.57 -14.43 20.35
CA GLU A 379 32.83 -13.47 21.20
C GLU A 379 31.35 -13.36 20.81
N ALA A 380 31.05 -13.35 19.50
CA ALA A 380 29.69 -13.32 18.99
C ALA A 380 28.92 -14.59 19.39
N ARG A 381 29.56 -15.77 19.34
CA ARG A 381 28.95 -17.04 19.75
C ARG A 381 28.62 -17.05 21.23
N ALA A 382 29.54 -16.61 22.09
CA ALA A 382 29.30 -16.47 23.52
C ALA A 382 28.07 -15.59 23.79
N ARG A 383 27.97 -14.45 23.10
CA ARG A 383 26.85 -13.52 23.25
C ARG A 383 25.52 -14.10 22.74
N ILE A 384 25.53 -14.82 21.62
CA ILE A 384 24.32 -15.49 21.09
C ILE A 384 23.82 -16.56 22.05
N LEU A 385 24.72 -17.39 22.60
CA LEU A 385 24.37 -18.39 23.63
C LEU A 385 23.78 -17.71 24.86
N GLN A 386 24.40 -16.63 25.32
CA GLN A 386 23.91 -15.87 26.47
C GLN A 386 22.49 -15.32 26.23
N ILE A 387 22.21 -14.74 25.07
CA ILE A 387 20.87 -14.21 24.74
C ILE A 387 19.82 -15.31 24.76
N HIS A 388 20.09 -16.45 24.13
CA HIS A 388 19.15 -17.57 24.11
C HIS A 388 18.97 -18.23 25.49
N SER A 389 20.01 -18.20 26.32
CA SER A 389 19.97 -18.72 27.69
C SER A 389 19.10 -17.90 28.64
N ARG A 390 18.87 -16.59 28.37
CA ARG A 390 18.04 -15.70 29.22
C ARG A 390 16.61 -16.19 29.43
N LYS A 391 16.09 -17.00 28.50
CA LYS A 391 14.73 -17.56 28.59
C LYS A 391 14.66 -18.81 29.45
N MET A 392 15.79 -19.39 29.83
CA MET A 392 15.90 -20.65 30.57
C MET A 392 16.50 -20.40 31.95
N ASN A 393 16.25 -21.30 32.89
CA ASN A 393 16.90 -21.26 34.20
C ASN A 393 18.28 -21.94 34.10
N VAL A 394 19.35 -21.15 34.17
CA VAL A 394 20.73 -21.62 33.96
C VAL A 394 21.52 -21.44 35.24
N HIS A 395 22.30 -22.46 35.59
CA HIS A 395 23.17 -22.40 36.77
C HIS A 395 24.26 -21.31 36.57
N PRO A 396 24.61 -20.51 37.59
CA PRO A 396 25.62 -19.45 37.48
C PRO A 396 27.04 -19.96 37.13
N ASP A 397 27.30 -21.25 37.32
CA ASP A 397 28.60 -21.87 36.96
C ASP A 397 28.79 -22.08 35.44
N VAL A 398 27.79 -21.76 34.61
CA VAL A 398 27.90 -21.92 33.16
C VAL A 398 28.78 -20.83 32.55
N ASN A 399 29.97 -21.22 32.09
CA ASN A 399 30.86 -20.34 31.36
C ASN A 399 30.57 -20.36 29.83
N PHE A 400 30.00 -19.27 29.31
CA PHE A 400 29.70 -19.15 27.87
C PHE A 400 30.94 -18.95 26.99
N GLU A 401 32.06 -18.45 27.53
CA GLU A 401 33.30 -18.31 26.75
C GLU A 401 33.91 -19.67 26.42
N GLU A 402 33.86 -20.60 27.38
CA GLU A 402 34.32 -21.97 27.17
C GLU A 402 33.44 -22.71 26.14
N LEU A 403 32.12 -22.55 26.24
CA LEU A 403 31.19 -23.11 25.25
C LEU A 403 31.40 -22.50 23.84
N ALA A 404 31.76 -21.23 23.76
CA ALA A 404 32.05 -20.56 22.49
C ALA A 404 33.32 -21.10 21.80
N ARG A 405 34.32 -21.53 22.59
CA ARG A 405 35.53 -22.20 22.09
C ARG A 405 35.25 -23.61 21.57
N SER A 406 34.30 -24.31 22.19
CA SER A 406 33.89 -25.66 21.77
C SER A 406 32.97 -25.68 20.54
N THR A 407 32.47 -24.51 20.10
CA THR A 407 31.47 -24.38 19.02
C THR A 407 32.07 -23.78 17.74
N ASP A 408 33.12 -24.41 17.22
CA ASP A 408 33.76 -23.98 15.97
C ASP A 408 32.83 -24.12 14.75
N ASP A 409 32.79 -23.08 13.92
CA ASP A 409 31.96 -22.95 12.72
C ASP A 409 30.45 -23.07 12.93
N PHE A 410 29.96 -22.81 14.15
CA PHE A 410 28.52 -22.79 14.42
C PHE A 410 27.89 -21.51 13.90
N ASN A 411 26.78 -21.62 13.18
CA ASN A 411 25.91 -20.49 12.83
C ASN A 411 24.89 -20.20 13.95
N GLY A 412 24.30 -19.01 13.97
CA GLY A 412 23.39 -18.56 15.03
C GLY A 412 22.20 -19.50 15.25
N ALA A 413 21.68 -20.09 14.16
CA ALA A 413 20.63 -21.11 14.24
C ALA A 413 21.09 -22.39 14.99
N GLN A 414 22.34 -22.81 14.80
CA GLN A 414 22.91 -23.98 15.51
C GLN A 414 23.14 -23.67 16.98
N LEU A 415 23.63 -22.48 17.33
CA LEU A 415 23.80 -22.06 18.72
C LEU A 415 22.46 -22.03 19.46
N LYS A 416 21.40 -21.56 18.79
CA LYS A 416 20.04 -21.67 19.31
C LYS A 416 19.63 -23.13 19.53
N ALA A 417 19.93 -24.02 18.59
CA ALA A 417 19.63 -25.45 18.72
C ALA A 417 20.38 -26.09 19.90
N VAL A 418 21.64 -25.72 20.15
CA VAL A 418 22.40 -26.17 21.32
C VAL A 418 21.70 -25.80 22.62
N CYS A 419 21.21 -24.57 22.75
CA CYS A 419 20.48 -24.14 23.95
C CYS A 419 19.19 -24.95 24.16
N VAL A 420 18.47 -25.25 23.08
CA VAL A 420 17.24 -26.04 23.14
C VAL A 420 17.54 -27.50 23.52
N GLU A 421 18.57 -28.11 22.95
CA GLU A 421 18.96 -29.49 23.28
C GLU A 421 19.47 -29.59 24.72
N ALA A 422 20.24 -28.61 25.20
CA ALA A 422 20.67 -28.54 26.60
C ALA A 422 19.48 -28.47 27.56
N GLY A 423 18.46 -27.68 27.24
CA GLY A 423 17.21 -27.65 28.01
C GLY A 423 16.44 -28.97 27.99
N MET A 424 16.42 -29.67 26.86
CA MET A 424 15.79 -30.99 26.74
C MET A 424 16.53 -32.07 27.53
N LEU A 425 17.86 -32.00 27.60
CA LEU A 425 18.69 -32.90 28.42
C LEU A 425 18.46 -32.66 29.91
N ALA A 426 18.43 -31.39 30.32
CA ALA A 426 18.08 -31.02 31.69
C ALA A 426 16.68 -31.50 32.09
N LEU A 427 15.73 -31.47 31.16
CA LEU A 427 14.38 -31.99 31.39
C LEU A 427 14.35 -33.53 31.50
N ARG A 428 15.15 -34.26 30.72
CA ARG A 428 15.21 -35.74 30.80
C ARG A 428 15.78 -36.26 32.11
N ARG A 429 16.59 -35.46 32.80
CA ARG A 429 17.10 -35.76 34.15
C ARG A 429 16.23 -35.21 35.28
N ASP A 430 15.03 -34.70 34.95
CA ASP A 430 14.11 -34.04 35.88
C ASP A 430 14.74 -32.89 36.68
N ALA A 431 15.73 -32.19 36.12
CA ALA A 431 16.35 -31.04 36.75
C ALA A 431 15.63 -29.73 36.40
N THR A 432 15.63 -28.79 37.35
CA THR A 432 15.04 -27.45 37.20
C THR A 432 16.00 -26.41 36.63
N GLU A 433 17.29 -26.73 36.56
CA GLU A 433 18.37 -25.86 36.12
C GLU A 433 19.21 -26.57 35.06
N VAL A 434 19.75 -25.79 34.11
CA VAL A 434 20.69 -26.27 33.09
C VAL A 434 22.12 -26.06 33.56
N ASN A 435 22.92 -27.13 33.53
CA ASN A 435 24.32 -27.14 33.95
C ASN A 435 25.25 -27.05 32.74
N HIS A 436 26.53 -26.79 32.98
CA HIS A 436 27.54 -26.68 31.92
C HIS A 436 27.67 -28.00 31.13
N GLU A 437 27.53 -29.15 31.78
CA GLU A 437 27.58 -30.47 31.15
C GLU A 437 26.47 -30.67 30.11
N ASP A 438 25.26 -30.16 30.34
CA ASP A 438 24.14 -30.28 29.39
C ASP A 438 24.41 -29.50 28.10
N PHE A 439 25.08 -28.35 28.21
CA PHE A 439 25.50 -27.58 27.04
C PHE A 439 26.57 -28.34 26.25
N ASN A 440 27.55 -28.97 26.92
CA ASN A 440 28.56 -29.78 26.25
C ASN A 440 27.95 -30.99 25.53
N GLU A 441 27.04 -31.73 26.17
CA GLU A 441 26.30 -32.81 25.53
C GLU A 441 25.42 -32.31 24.37
N GLY A 442 24.78 -31.15 24.53
CA GLY A 442 24.00 -30.49 23.49
C GLY A 442 24.84 -30.15 22.26
N ILE A 443 26.06 -29.63 22.45
CA ILE A 443 27.02 -29.38 21.37
C ILE A 443 27.35 -30.68 20.65
N ILE A 444 27.67 -31.75 21.38
CA ILE A 444 28.00 -33.06 20.79
C ILE A 444 26.83 -33.58 19.95
N GLN A 445 25.59 -33.47 20.44
CA GLN A 445 24.40 -33.92 19.68
C GLN A 445 24.17 -33.11 18.41
N VAL A 446 24.32 -31.78 18.47
CA VAL A 446 24.19 -30.92 17.28
C VAL A 446 25.31 -31.20 16.27
N GLN A 447 26.54 -31.45 16.73
CA GLN A 447 27.65 -31.86 15.87
C GLN A 447 27.43 -33.27 15.27
N ALA A 448 26.88 -34.20 16.04
CA ALA A 448 26.59 -35.55 15.58
C ALA A 448 25.52 -35.55 14.47
N LYS A 449 24.48 -34.72 14.60
CA LYS A 449 23.49 -34.50 13.53
C LYS A 449 24.14 -34.01 12.23
N LYS A 450 25.22 -33.20 12.31
CA LYS A 450 26.01 -32.74 11.15
C LYS A 450 26.89 -33.85 10.54
N LYS A 451 27.41 -34.78 11.36
CA LYS A 451 28.27 -35.89 10.90
C LYS A 451 27.48 -37.09 10.37
N ALA A 452 26.26 -37.33 10.88
CA ALA A 452 25.39 -38.41 10.40
C ALA A 452 25.05 -38.29 8.90
N SER A 453 25.07 -37.07 8.36
CA SER A 453 24.93 -36.82 6.91
C SER A 453 26.18 -37.10 6.06
N LEU A 454 27.33 -37.47 6.64
CA LEU A 454 28.62 -37.49 5.93
C LEU A 454 29.51 -38.73 6.12
N ASN A 455 29.08 -39.78 6.83
CA ASN A 455 29.92 -40.97 7.04
C ASN A 455 29.32 -42.24 6.41
N TYR A 456 29.47 -42.36 5.09
CA TYR A 456 29.49 -43.64 4.37
C TYR A 456 30.79 -43.75 3.55
N TYR A 457 31.94 -43.69 4.22
CA TYR A 457 33.17 -44.20 3.65
C TYR A 457 33.93 -44.93 4.75
N ALA A 458 33.95 -46.26 4.63
CA ALA A 458 34.86 -47.16 5.30
C ALA A 458 36.00 -47.50 4.32
#